data_AF-A0AAV5MS47-F1
#
_entry.id   AF-A0AAV5MS47-F1
#
_cell.length_a   1.000
_cell.length_b   1.000
_cell.length_c   1.000
_cell.angle_alpha   90.00
_cell.angle_beta   90.00
_cell.angle_gamma   90.00
#
_symmetry.space_group_name_H-M   'P 1'
#
loop_
_entity.id
_entity.type
_entity.pdbx_description
1 polymer ?
#
loop_
_entity_poly.entity_id
_entity_poly.type
_entity_poly.pdbx_seq_one_letter_code
_entity_poly.pdbx_strand_id
1 'polypeptide(L)'
;MHVVLSAIEKYRATLVPLVLPILLAMVNGADQIRRKYDLSSMKTIMCGGAPLSKEMVEGFVEKYPTVSILQGYGLTESTALGSSTNSLEESRRYGAAGLLLASMEAKIVDPDSGEALGVNCSVYFRNADATATTLDSEGWLKTGDLCYIGEDGFIFIVDRLKELIKYKGYQVPPAELEALLLTHPDINDAAVIP
;
A
#
# COMPACT_ATOMS: atom_id res chain seq x y z
N MET A 1 -19.14 2.48 -7.67
CA MET A 1 -19.37 3.14 -6.36
C MET A 1 -20.75 2.85 -5.76
N HIS A 2 -21.87 3.14 -6.43
CA HIS A 2 -23.23 2.91 -5.87
C HIS A 2 -23.46 1.48 -5.32
N VAL A 3 -23.09 0.46 -6.08
CA VAL A 3 -23.26 -0.95 -5.68
C VAL A 3 -22.55 -1.25 -4.35
N VAL A 4 -21.33 -0.74 -4.17
CA VAL A 4 -20.54 -0.94 -2.93
C VAL A 4 -21.23 -0.25 -1.75
N LEU A 5 -21.60 1.02 -1.90
CA LEU A 5 -22.23 1.80 -0.83
C LEU A 5 -23.58 1.21 -0.40
N SER A 6 -24.40 0.79 -1.36
CA SER A 6 -25.67 0.11 -1.07
C SER A 6 -25.48 -1.27 -0.44
N ALA A 7 -24.39 -1.98 -0.76
CA ALA A 7 -24.07 -3.22 -0.09
C ALA A 7 -23.66 -3.00 1.37
N ILE A 8 -22.87 -1.95 1.66
CA ILE A 8 -22.51 -1.60 3.04
C ILE A 8 -23.76 -1.33 3.86
N GLU A 9 -24.68 -0.50 3.35
CA GLU A 9 -25.94 -0.17 4.02
C GLU A 9 -26.83 -1.40 4.21
N LYS A 10 -27.07 -2.17 3.14
CA LYS A 10 -27.97 -3.34 3.16
C LYS A 10 -27.47 -4.46 4.06
N TYR A 11 -26.18 -4.77 3.99
CA TYR A 11 -25.59 -5.90 4.70
C TYR A 11 -24.89 -5.50 6.00
N ARG A 12 -24.89 -4.20 6.32
CA ARG A 12 -24.23 -3.62 7.49
C ARG A 12 -22.76 -4.03 7.60
N ALA A 13 -22.04 -3.95 6.48
CA ALA A 13 -20.64 -4.35 6.42
C ALA A 13 -19.78 -3.54 7.41
N THR A 14 -18.87 -4.21 8.12
CA THR A 14 -18.00 -3.62 9.14
C THR A 14 -16.56 -3.45 8.67
N LEU A 15 -16.06 -4.37 7.84
CA LEU A 15 -14.77 -4.33 7.17
C LEU A 15 -14.98 -4.20 5.67
N VAL A 16 -14.38 -3.18 5.06
CA VAL A 16 -14.53 -2.91 3.62
C VAL A 16 -13.15 -2.82 2.98
N PRO A 17 -12.70 -3.88 2.27
CA PRO A 17 -11.50 -3.81 1.44
C PRO A 17 -11.75 -2.88 0.24
N LEU A 18 -10.85 -1.93 0.02
CA LEU A 18 -10.94 -0.92 -1.02
C LEU A 18 -9.60 -0.79 -1.76
N VAL A 19 -9.67 -0.19 -2.95
CA VAL A 19 -8.48 0.28 -3.69
C VAL A 19 -8.47 1.80 -3.69
N LEU A 20 -7.27 2.39 -3.88
CA LEU A 20 -7.04 3.83 -3.78
C LEU A 20 -8.03 4.70 -4.59
N PRO A 21 -8.39 4.37 -5.85
CA PRO A 21 -9.36 5.17 -6.60
C PRO A 21 -10.75 5.24 -5.96
N ILE A 22 -11.21 4.17 -5.29
CA ILE A 22 -12.51 4.17 -4.60
C ILE A 22 -12.41 4.98 -3.32
N LEU A 23 -11.31 4.85 -2.58
CA LEU A 23 -11.04 5.65 -1.39
C LEU A 23 -11.06 7.14 -1.70
N LEU A 24 -10.35 7.56 -2.75
CA LEU A 24 -10.32 8.95 -3.23
C LEU A 24 -11.72 9.45 -3.59
N ALA A 25 -12.50 8.64 -4.31
CA ALA A 25 -13.88 9.00 -4.65
C ALA A 25 -14.78 9.14 -3.40
N MET A 26 -14.55 8.33 -2.36
CA MET A 26 -15.25 8.46 -1.09
C MET A 26 -14.88 9.74 -0.35
N VAL A 27 -13.60 10.12 -0.32
CA VAL A 27 -13.14 11.37 0.30
C VAL A 27 -13.72 12.59 -0.43
N ASN A 28 -13.59 12.62 -1.76
CA ASN A 28 -14.07 13.75 -2.58
C ASN A 28 -15.59 13.88 -2.59
N GLY A 29 -16.32 12.75 -2.49
CA GLY A 29 -17.78 12.70 -2.50
C GLY A 29 -18.44 12.59 -1.12
N ALA A 30 -17.69 12.77 -0.02
CA ALA A 30 -18.12 12.37 1.31
C ALA A 30 -19.50 12.92 1.72
N ASP A 31 -19.77 14.21 1.51
CA ASP A 31 -21.03 14.85 1.90
C ASP A 31 -22.23 14.30 1.13
N GLN A 32 -22.09 14.12 -0.17
CA GLN A 32 -23.09 13.51 -1.05
C GLN A 32 -23.38 12.07 -0.62
N ILE A 33 -22.32 11.30 -0.40
CA ILE A 33 -22.41 9.87 -0.06
C ILE A 33 -23.12 9.69 1.28
N ARG A 34 -22.70 10.43 2.31
CA ARG A 34 -23.25 10.34 3.68
C ARG A 34 -24.70 10.81 3.78
N ARG A 35 -25.18 11.65 2.85
CA ARG A 35 -26.60 12.03 2.75
C ARG A 35 -27.47 10.93 2.12
N LYS A 36 -26.88 10.08 1.29
CA LYS A 36 -27.61 9.11 0.46
C LYS A 36 -27.60 7.68 1.02
N TYR A 37 -26.57 7.31 1.79
CA TYR A 37 -26.38 5.96 2.30
C TYR A 37 -26.07 5.97 3.80
N ASP A 38 -26.69 5.06 4.56
CA ASP A 38 -26.28 4.76 5.94
C ASP A 38 -25.00 3.90 5.95
N LEU A 39 -23.86 4.53 6.26
CA LEU A 39 -22.56 3.87 6.39
C LEU A 39 -22.14 3.65 7.86
N SER A 40 -23.05 3.82 8.83
CA SER A 40 -22.74 3.74 10.26
C SER A 40 -22.23 2.37 10.74
N SER A 41 -22.45 1.31 9.95
CA SER A 41 -21.92 -0.02 10.25
C SER A 41 -20.42 -0.15 9.96
N MET A 42 -19.88 0.69 9.08
CA MET A 42 -18.49 0.63 8.64
C MET A 42 -17.58 1.00 9.82
N LYS A 43 -16.65 0.10 10.16
CA LYS A 43 -15.70 0.28 11.27
C LYS A 43 -14.26 0.37 10.79
N THR A 44 -13.95 -0.38 9.74
CA THR A 44 -12.59 -0.48 9.21
C THR A 44 -12.63 -0.51 7.69
N ILE A 45 -11.75 0.25 7.06
CA ILE A 45 -11.39 0.05 5.66
C ILE A 45 -9.96 -0.49 5.59
N MET A 46 -9.71 -1.38 4.64
CA MET A 46 -8.37 -1.86 4.31
C MET A 46 -8.08 -1.44 2.88
N CYS A 47 -7.04 -0.64 2.67
CA CYS A 47 -6.60 -0.21 1.35
C CYS A 47 -5.27 -0.85 1.01
N GLY A 48 -5.13 -1.32 -0.22
CA GLY A 48 -3.89 -1.91 -0.71
C GLY A 48 -3.70 -1.69 -2.20
N GLY A 49 -2.59 -2.22 -2.72
CA GLY A 49 -2.23 -2.12 -4.14
C GLY A 49 -1.51 -0.83 -4.54
N ALA A 50 -1.53 0.20 -3.69
CA ALA A 50 -0.73 1.42 -3.86
C ALA A 50 -0.43 2.05 -2.48
N PRO A 51 0.67 2.82 -2.35
CA PRO A 51 0.96 3.61 -1.17
C PRO A 51 -0.16 4.61 -0.85
N LEU A 52 -0.49 4.80 0.44
CA LEU A 52 -1.36 5.88 0.89
C LEU A 52 -0.54 7.12 1.27
N SER A 53 -0.89 8.27 0.69
CA SER A 53 -0.33 9.55 1.09
C SER A 53 -0.91 10.05 2.42
N LYS A 54 -0.20 10.97 3.06
CA LYS A 54 -0.66 11.66 4.27
C LYS A 54 -2.01 12.33 4.07
N GLU A 55 -2.15 13.04 2.95
CA GLU A 55 -3.35 13.80 2.58
C GLU A 55 -4.55 12.86 2.46
N MET A 56 -4.33 11.64 1.96
CA MET A 56 -5.39 10.64 1.82
C MET A 56 -5.82 10.04 3.15
N VAL A 57 -4.86 9.68 4.01
CA VAL A 57 -5.16 9.15 5.35
C VAL A 57 -5.91 10.20 6.18
N GLU A 58 -5.36 11.41 6.29
CA GLU A 58 -5.98 12.45 7.11
C GLU A 58 -7.29 12.96 6.50
N GLY A 59 -7.37 13.10 5.18
CA GLY A 59 -8.61 13.46 4.48
C GLY A 59 -9.72 12.44 4.71
N PHE A 60 -9.41 11.13 4.69
CA PHE A 60 -10.39 10.10 5.01
C PHE A 60 -10.82 10.16 6.48
N VAL A 61 -9.88 10.29 7.42
CA VAL A 61 -10.17 10.37 8.86
C VAL A 61 -11.05 11.57 9.18
N GLU A 62 -10.83 12.72 8.54
CA GLU A 62 -11.68 13.90 8.70
C GLU A 62 -13.13 13.64 8.25
N LYS A 63 -13.31 12.98 7.10
CA LYS A 63 -14.65 12.74 6.52
C LYS A 63 -15.38 11.55 7.17
N TYR A 64 -14.65 10.58 7.71
CA TYR A 64 -15.16 9.35 8.31
C TYR A 64 -14.50 9.07 9.67
N PRO A 65 -14.70 9.92 10.69
CA PRO A 65 -13.91 9.91 11.94
C PRO A 65 -14.13 8.69 12.83
N THR A 66 -15.17 7.90 12.59
CA THR A 66 -15.46 6.66 13.33
C THR A 66 -14.90 5.41 12.67
N VAL A 67 -14.18 5.56 11.56
CA VAL A 67 -13.72 4.46 10.72
C VAL A 67 -12.19 4.43 10.71
N SER A 68 -11.62 3.28 11.09
CA SER A 68 -10.17 3.06 10.98
C SER A 68 -9.80 2.81 9.53
N ILE A 69 -8.86 3.57 9.01
CA ILE A 69 -8.18 3.26 7.75
C ILE A 69 -6.94 2.43 8.06
N LEU A 70 -6.79 1.31 7.35
CA LEU A 70 -5.62 0.44 7.39
C LEU A 70 -5.04 0.31 6.00
N GLN A 71 -3.72 0.13 5.92
CA GLN A 71 -3.00 -0.15 4.70
C GLN A 71 -2.41 -1.56 4.71
N GLY A 72 -2.38 -2.20 3.54
CA GLY A 72 -1.74 -3.48 3.34
C GLY A 72 -0.92 -3.54 2.05
N TYR A 73 0.21 -4.22 2.12
CA TYR A 73 1.05 -4.57 0.98
C TYR A 73 1.04 -6.08 0.78
N GLY A 74 1.05 -6.50 -0.48
CA GLY A 74 0.93 -7.88 -0.85
C GLY A 74 0.97 -8.06 -2.37
N LEU A 75 1.29 -9.27 -2.77
CA LEU A 75 1.39 -9.71 -4.16
C LEU A 75 0.48 -10.92 -4.36
N THR A 76 0.08 -11.17 -5.60
CA THR A 76 -0.65 -12.40 -5.91
C THR A 76 0.21 -13.63 -5.59
N GLU A 77 1.51 -13.53 -5.83
CA GLU A 77 2.52 -14.56 -5.56
C GLU A 77 2.83 -14.73 -4.08
N SER A 78 2.38 -13.82 -3.19
CA SER A 78 2.40 -13.99 -1.74
C SER A 78 1.04 -14.41 -1.18
N THR A 79 0.15 -14.97 -2.02
CA THR A 79 -1.22 -15.41 -1.72
C THR A 79 -2.22 -14.28 -1.44
N ALA A 80 -1.79 -13.21 -0.78
CA ALA A 80 -2.46 -11.90 -0.72
C ALA A 80 -1.54 -10.94 0.06
N LEU A 81 -1.94 -10.56 1.27
CA LEU A 81 -1.24 -9.62 2.14
C LEU A 81 0.03 -10.23 2.71
N GLY A 82 1.14 -9.50 2.58
CA GLY A 82 2.41 -9.80 3.20
C GLY A 82 2.69 -8.98 4.47
N SER A 83 2.24 -7.73 4.47
CA SER A 83 2.33 -6.82 5.60
C SER A 83 1.11 -5.91 5.68
N SER A 84 0.79 -5.44 6.88
CA SER A 84 -0.28 -4.46 7.08
C SER A 84 -0.09 -3.63 8.33
N THR A 85 -0.72 -2.47 8.35
CA THR A 85 -1.00 -1.73 9.58
C THR A 85 -2.21 -2.35 10.28
N ASN A 86 -2.19 -2.40 11.60
CA ASN A 86 -3.25 -2.97 12.43
C ASN A 86 -4.01 -1.93 13.25
N SER A 87 -3.59 -0.66 13.19
CA SER A 87 -4.26 0.45 13.85
C SER A 87 -4.20 1.74 13.04
N LEU A 88 -5.02 2.72 13.42
CA LEU A 88 -4.96 4.07 12.87
C LEU A 88 -3.64 4.77 13.18
N GLU A 89 -3.07 4.53 14.37
CA GLU A 89 -1.77 5.08 14.76
C GLU A 89 -0.67 4.57 13.83
N GLU A 90 -0.69 3.27 13.52
CA GLU A 90 0.24 2.67 12.57
C GLU A 90 0.03 3.22 11.15
N SER A 91 -1.22 3.42 10.74
CA SER A 91 -1.55 4.00 9.42
C SER A 91 -1.15 5.47 9.26
N ARG A 92 -0.85 6.16 10.37
CA ARG A 92 -0.28 7.51 10.35
C ARG A 92 1.24 7.53 10.18
N ARG A 93 1.89 6.37 10.08
CA ARG A 93 3.22 6.24 9.48
C ARG A 93 3.07 6.29 7.97
N TYR A 94 2.90 7.50 7.44
CA TYR A 94 2.60 7.69 6.02
C TYR A 94 3.65 7.04 5.13
N GLY A 95 3.20 6.33 4.10
CA GLY A 95 4.06 5.54 3.21
C GLY A 95 4.45 4.15 3.75
N ALA A 96 4.15 3.82 5.01
CA ALA A 96 4.42 2.49 5.53
C ALA A 96 3.45 1.44 4.93
N ALA A 97 4.02 0.34 4.46
CA ALA A 97 3.31 -0.88 4.09
C ALA A 97 2.94 -1.76 5.30
N GLY A 98 3.27 -1.33 6.51
CA GLY A 98 2.93 -1.99 7.76
C GLY A 98 3.98 -2.96 8.28
N LEU A 99 3.58 -3.74 9.28
CA LEU A 99 4.39 -4.81 9.85
C LEU A 99 4.11 -6.13 9.12
N LEU A 100 5.09 -7.03 9.09
CA LEU A 100 4.90 -8.38 8.55
C LEU A 100 3.76 -9.09 9.27
N LEU A 101 2.97 -9.81 8.48
CA LEU A 101 1.94 -10.68 9.06
C LEU A 101 2.56 -11.84 9.83
N ALA A 102 1.79 -12.36 10.78
CA ALA A 102 2.19 -13.55 11.53
C ALA A 102 2.49 -14.71 10.57
N SER A 103 3.51 -15.50 10.91
CA SER A 103 3.98 -16.62 10.09
C SER A 103 4.57 -16.23 8.73
N MET A 104 4.84 -14.94 8.50
CA MET A 104 5.65 -14.51 7.37
C MET A 104 7.08 -14.19 7.80
N GLU A 105 8.01 -14.55 6.94
CA GLU A 105 9.41 -14.17 7.02
C GLU A 105 9.67 -13.23 5.84
N ALA A 106 10.41 -12.14 6.10
CA ALA A 106 10.98 -11.34 5.04
C ALA A 106 12.45 -11.06 5.29
N LYS A 107 13.21 -11.06 4.20
CA LYS A 107 14.58 -10.56 4.16
C LYS A 107 14.68 -9.48 3.11
N ILE A 108 15.54 -8.53 3.39
CA ILE A 108 15.99 -7.50 2.47
C ILE A 108 17.26 -8.02 1.81
N VAL A 109 17.42 -7.86 0.48
CA VAL A 109 18.70 -8.19 -0.18
C VAL A 109 19.18 -7.07 -1.11
N ASP A 110 20.50 -7.03 -1.30
CA ASP A 110 21.13 -6.20 -2.32
C ASP A 110 20.77 -6.74 -3.73
N PRO A 111 20.26 -5.91 -4.66
CA PRO A 111 19.85 -6.38 -5.97
C PRO A 111 21.01 -6.81 -6.88
N ASP A 112 22.23 -6.33 -6.63
CA ASP A 112 23.41 -6.65 -7.45
C ASP A 112 24.14 -7.89 -6.93
N SER A 113 24.33 -8.00 -5.61
CA SER A 113 25.05 -9.14 -4.99
C SER A 113 24.14 -10.29 -4.57
N GLY A 114 22.85 -10.03 -4.31
CA GLY A 114 21.92 -10.99 -3.74
C GLY A 114 22.14 -11.28 -2.25
N GLU A 115 23.06 -10.59 -1.58
CA GLU A 115 23.34 -10.77 -0.17
C GLU A 115 22.25 -10.15 0.71
N ALA A 116 21.89 -10.83 1.80
CA ALA A 116 20.91 -10.32 2.75
C ALA A 116 21.46 -9.09 3.48
N LEU A 117 20.74 -7.98 3.39
CA LEU A 117 21.08 -6.74 4.09
C LEU A 117 20.22 -6.63 5.36
N GLY A 118 20.85 -6.18 6.44
CA GLY A 118 20.19 -6.01 7.74
C GLY A 118 19.15 -4.88 7.74
N VAL A 119 19.34 -3.85 6.92
CA VAL A 119 18.45 -2.68 6.80
C VAL A 119 18.65 -2.04 5.42
N ASN A 120 17.55 -1.72 4.70
CA ASN A 120 17.44 -1.16 3.34
C ASN A 120 17.67 -2.13 2.15
N CYS A 121 16.73 -2.11 1.18
CA CYS A 121 16.58 -2.86 -0.10
C CYS A 121 15.55 -4.03 -0.14
N SER A 122 15.44 -4.78 -1.24
CA SER A 122 14.23 -5.53 -1.66
C SER A 122 13.71 -6.64 -0.74
N VAL A 123 12.39 -6.67 -0.48
CA VAL A 123 11.70 -7.68 0.35
C VAL A 123 11.56 -8.99 -0.41
N TYR A 124 11.75 -10.10 0.30
CA TYR A 124 11.36 -11.41 -0.17
C TYR A 124 10.29 -12.00 0.74
N PHE A 125 9.29 -12.70 0.19
CA PHE A 125 8.31 -13.44 1.01
C PHE A 125 8.55 -14.94 0.93
N ARG A 126 8.46 -15.68 2.03
CA ARG A 126 8.46 -17.15 1.93
C ARG A 126 7.06 -17.65 1.53
N ASN A 127 6.89 -18.10 0.28
CA ASN A 127 5.64 -18.72 -0.18
C ASN A 127 5.92 -20.02 -0.95
N ALA A 128 5.46 -21.15 -0.41
CA ALA A 128 5.66 -22.47 -1.01
C ALA A 128 4.85 -22.67 -2.31
N ASP A 129 3.80 -21.86 -2.54
CA ASP A 129 2.92 -21.97 -3.71
C ASP A 129 3.38 -21.11 -4.90
N ALA A 130 4.45 -20.32 -4.75
CA ALA A 130 4.98 -19.49 -5.82
C ALA A 130 5.76 -20.34 -6.85
N THR A 131 5.64 -19.99 -8.13
CA THR A 131 6.36 -20.66 -9.23
C THR A 131 7.88 -20.61 -9.05
N ALA A 132 8.57 -21.68 -9.45
CA ALA A 132 10.03 -21.82 -9.34
C ALA A 132 10.84 -20.69 -10.02
N THR A 133 10.23 -19.93 -10.95
CA THR A 133 10.85 -18.76 -11.59
C THR A 133 10.83 -17.50 -10.73
N THR A 134 9.97 -17.44 -9.71
CA THR A 134 9.81 -16.29 -8.81
C THR A 134 10.47 -16.54 -7.45
N LEU A 135 10.74 -17.82 -7.14
CA LEU A 135 11.48 -18.23 -5.96
C LEU A 135 12.99 -18.23 -6.23
N ASP A 136 13.79 -17.84 -5.24
CA ASP A 136 15.22 -18.14 -5.23
C ASP A 136 15.49 -19.62 -4.91
N SER A 137 16.77 -20.03 -4.93
CA SER A 137 17.19 -21.41 -4.64
C SER A 137 16.87 -21.87 -3.22
N GLU A 138 16.53 -20.96 -2.32
CA GLU A 138 16.19 -21.22 -0.92
C GLU A 138 14.67 -21.18 -0.67
N GLY A 139 13.86 -20.90 -1.70
CA GLY A 139 12.39 -20.83 -1.60
C GLY A 139 11.84 -19.46 -1.18
N TRP A 140 12.62 -18.39 -1.33
CA TRP A 140 12.16 -17.02 -1.10
C TRP A 140 11.59 -16.37 -2.36
N LEU A 141 10.40 -15.80 -2.29
CA LEU A 141 9.74 -15.02 -3.34
C LEU A 141 10.48 -13.71 -3.57
N LYS A 142 11.00 -13.51 -4.78
CA LYS A 142 11.50 -12.23 -5.26
C LYS A 142 10.34 -11.30 -5.57
N THR A 143 10.10 -10.29 -4.74
CA THR A 143 9.02 -9.31 -4.97
C THR A 143 9.31 -8.39 -6.16
N GLY A 144 10.58 -8.04 -6.37
CA GLY A 144 10.98 -7.04 -7.35
C GLY A 144 10.70 -5.60 -6.90
N ASP A 145 10.28 -5.40 -5.65
CA ASP A 145 10.03 -4.10 -5.05
C ASP A 145 11.29 -3.63 -4.31
N LEU A 146 11.64 -2.35 -4.45
CA LEU A 146 12.64 -1.67 -3.64
C LEU A 146 11.97 -1.14 -2.38
N CYS A 147 12.53 -1.45 -1.23
CA CYS A 147 11.93 -1.13 0.05
C CYS A 147 12.98 -0.97 1.15
N TYR A 148 12.56 -0.56 2.34
CA TYR A 148 13.37 -0.63 3.54
C TYR A 148 12.53 -0.97 4.77
N ILE A 149 13.19 -1.38 5.84
CA ILE A 149 12.58 -1.62 7.15
C ILE A 149 13.06 -0.51 8.08
N GLY A 150 12.11 0.24 8.66
CA GLY A 150 12.40 1.25 9.66
C GLY A 150 12.90 0.64 10.97
N GLU A 151 13.47 1.46 11.86
CA GLU A 151 13.97 1.02 13.18
C GLU A 151 12.89 0.36 14.05
N ASP A 152 11.63 0.72 13.82
CA ASP A 152 10.45 0.16 14.50
C ASP A 152 9.83 -1.06 13.79
N GLY A 153 10.51 -1.59 12.75
CA GLY A 153 10.12 -2.80 12.03
C GLY A 153 9.11 -2.60 10.90
N PHE A 154 8.64 -1.37 10.65
CA PHE A 154 7.71 -1.08 9.57
C PHE A 154 8.38 -1.17 8.21
N ILE A 155 7.73 -1.82 7.26
CA ILE A 155 8.18 -1.91 5.87
C ILE A 155 7.71 -0.67 5.12
N PHE A 156 8.58 -0.11 4.28
CA PHE A 156 8.28 1.00 3.38
C PHE A 156 8.64 0.60 1.96
N ILE A 157 7.69 0.72 1.03
CA ILE A 157 7.92 0.44 -0.39
C ILE A 157 8.29 1.75 -1.07
N VAL A 158 9.45 1.78 -1.71
CA VAL A 158 10.01 2.95 -2.40
C VAL A 158 9.58 2.94 -3.87
N ASP A 159 9.81 1.83 -4.56
CA ASP A 159 9.53 1.71 -6.00
C ASP A 159 9.58 0.25 -6.46
N ARG A 160 9.37 -0.01 -7.74
CA ARG A 160 9.67 -1.28 -8.41
C ARG A 160 11.02 -1.22 -9.12
N LEU A 161 11.82 -2.27 -8.96
CA LEU A 161 13.13 -2.41 -9.63
C LEU A 161 13.04 -2.28 -11.16
N LYS A 162 11.91 -2.70 -11.75
CA LYS A 162 11.69 -2.61 -13.20
C LYS A 162 11.23 -1.22 -13.67
N GLU A 163 10.73 -0.37 -12.77
CA GLU A 163 10.14 0.93 -13.08
C GLU A 163 11.11 2.10 -12.77
N LEU A 164 12.17 1.84 -12.00
CA LEU A 164 13.25 2.78 -11.73
C LEU A 164 13.89 3.35 -13.01
N ILE A 165 13.79 4.67 -13.17
CA ILE A 165 14.40 5.40 -14.29
C ILE A 165 15.90 5.53 -14.04
N LYS A 166 16.72 5.21 -15.06
CA LYS A 166 18.17 5.39 -15.01
C LYS A 166 18.57 6.65 -15.77
N TYR A 167 18.95 7.70 -15.06
CA TYR A 167 19.39 8.95 -15.66
C TYR A 167 20.85 9.26 -15.28
N LYS A 168 21.75 9.23 -16.27
CA LYS A 168 23.19 9.52 -16.09
C LYS A 168 23.86 8.73 -14.94
N GLY A 169 23.45 7.48 -14.75
CA GLY A 169 23.98 6.61 -13.69
C GLY A 169 23.28 6.77 -12.34
N TYR A 170 22.35 7.71 -12.20
CA TYR A 170 21.49 7.84 -11.03
C TYR A 170 20.18 7.07 -11.24
N GLN A 171 19.69 6.51 -10.15
CA GLN A 171 18.37 5.90 -10.07
C GLN A 171 17.36 6.98 -9.66
N VAL A 172 16.28 7.11 -10.43
CA VAL A 172 15.21 8.08 -10.20
C VAL A 172 13.91 7.31 -10.02
N PRO A 173 13.32 7.28 -8.80
CA PRO A 173 12.06 6.62 -8.54
C PRO A 173 10.88 7.40 -9.16
N PRO A 174 10.09 6.86 -10.11
CA PRO A 174 8.89 7.53 -10.61
C PRO A 174 7.91 7.93 -9.51
N ALA A 175 7.69 7.05 -8.52
CA ALA A 175 6.70 7.27 -7.46
C ALA A 175 6.99 8.53 -6.63
N GLU A 176 8.26 8.88 -6.41
CA GLU A 176 8.66 10.10 -5.70
C GLU A 176 8.27 11.37 -6.51
N LEU A 177 8.47 11.33 -7.82
CA LEU A 177 8.12 12.42 -8.73
C LEU A 177 6.61 12.57 -8.89
N GLU A 178 5.88 11.46 -8.97
CA GLU A 178 4.41 11.44 -9.02
C GLU A 178 3.82 12.05 -7.75
N ALA A 179 4.29 11.62 -6.57
CA ALA A 179 3.88 12.19 -5.29
C ALA A 179 4.16 13.70 -5.23
N LEU A 180 5.30 14.15 -5.74
CA LEU A 180 5.64 15.57 -5.83
C LEU A 180 4.69 16.33 -6.77
N LEU A 181 4.42 15.82 -7.97
CA LEU A 181 3.51 16.45 -8.94
C LEU A 181 2.09 16.59 -8.38
N LEU A 182 1.60 15.60 -7.65
CA LEU A 182 0.28 15.61 -7.02
C LEU A 182 0.14 16.65 -5.90
N THR A 183 1.23 17.28 -5.46
CA THR A 183 1.16 18.44 -4.55
C THR A 183 0.74 19.74 -5.24
N HIS A 184 0.78 19.81 -6.58
CA HIS A 184 0.45 21.02 -7.33
C HIS A 184 -1.08 21.17 -7.49
N PRO A 185 -1.68 22.32 -7.14
CA PRO A 185 -3.14 22.49 -7.10
C PRO A 185 -3.84 22.34 -8.46
N ASP A 186 -3.12 22.60 -9.56
CA ASP A 186 -3.65 22.45 -10.92
C ASP A 186 -3.43 21.06 -11.55
N ILE A 187 -2.80 20.12 -10.82
CA ILE A 187 -2.56 18.75 -11.30
C ILE A 187 -3.56 17.82 -10.64
N ASN A 188 -4.45 17.22 -11.45
CA ASN A 188 -5.46 16.30 -10.96
C ASN A 188 -4.95 14.85 -10.84
N ASP A 189 -4.02 14.45 -11.69
CA ASP A 189 -3.39 13.12 -11.69
C ASP A 189 -2.05 13.17 -12.45
N ALA A 190 -1.11 12.27 -12.16
CA ALA A 190 0.21 12.23 -12.80
C ALA A 190 0.78 10.81 -12.86
N ALA A 191 1.53 10.53 -13.93
CA ALA A 191 2.32 9.31 -14.08
C ALA A 191 3.69 9.66 -14.68
N VAL A 192 4.76 9.05 -14.18
CA VAL A 192 6.14 9.26 -14.62
C VAL A 192 6.68 7.96 -15.23
N ILE A 193 7.23 8.05 -16.45
CA ILE A 193 7.73 6.89 -17.21
C ILE A 193 9.14 7.14 -17.78
N PRO A 194 9.93 6.11 -18.11
CA PRO A 194 11.29 6.23 -18.66
C PRO A 194 11.41 6.96 -20.00
#